data_AF-A0A7W2RYH6-F1
#
_entry.id   AF-A0A7W2RYH6-F1
#
_cell.length_a   1.000
_cell.length_b   1.000
_cell.length_c   1.000
_cell.angle_alpha   90.00
_cell.angle_beta   90.00
_cell.angle_gamma   90.00
#
_symmetry.space_group_name_H-M   'P 1'
#
loop_
_entity.id
_entity.type
_entity.pdbx_description
1 polymer ?
#
loop_
_entity_poly.entity_id
_entity_poly.type
_entity_poly.pdbx_seq_one_letter_code
_entity_poly.pdbx_strand_id
1 'polypeptide(L)' 'MEKASKHCIFALVEHKTGYTLIGQLNDGTTKSTNKRTINLMNKMPEQFKTITSDNGS' A
#
# COMPACT_ATOMS: atom_id res chain seq x y z
N MET A 1 18.40 22.65 -7.62
CA MET A 1 17.07 22.10 -7.97
C MET A 1 16.69 21.12 -6.89
N GLU A 2 15.73 21.50 -6.04
CA GLU A 2 15.19 20.62 -5.00
C GLU A 2 14.59 19.38 -5.68
N LYS A 3 15.09 18.19 -5.31
CA LYS A 3 14.70 16.94 -5.94
C LYS A 3 13.26 16.67 -5.52
N ALA A 4 12.29 16.84 -6.43
CA ALA A 4 10.88 16.54 -6.15
C ALA A 4 10.78 15.18 -5.44
N SER A 5 10.24 15.20 -4.22
CA SER A 5 10.12 13.99 -3.41
C SER A 5 9.24 12.98 -4.14
N LYS A 6 9.74 11.76 -4.36
CA LYS A 6 9.02 10.68 -5.06
C LYS A 6 7.95 10.02 -4.17
N HIS A 7 7.26 10.83 -3.35
CA HIS A 7 6.18 10.33 -2.53
C HIS A 7 5.07 9.79 -3.42
N CYS A 8 4.61 8.57 -3.13
CA CYS A 8 3.48 7.96 -3.80
C CYS A 8 2.48 7.42 -2.77
N ILE A 9 1.29 7.09 -3.25
CA ILE A 9 0.21 6.58 -2.41
C ILE A 9 0.04 5.10 -2.72
N PHE A 10 -0.01 4.30 -1.66
CA PHE A 10 -0.45 2.91 -1.70
C PHE A 10 -1.90 2.84 -1.20
N ALA A 11 -2.74 2.10 -1.92
CA ALA A 11 -4.12 1.86 -1.53
C ALA A 11 -4.40 0.36 -1.53
N LEU A 12 -4.99 -0.14 -0.45
CA LEU A 12 -5.49 -1.50 -0.32
C LEU A 12 -7.02 -1.42 -0.26
N VAL A 13 -7.69 -1.97 -1.27
CA VAL A 13 -9.15 -1.90 -1.41
C VAL A 13 -9.74 -3.28 -1.15
N GLU A 14 -10.67 -3.38 -0.20
CA GLU A 14 -11.49 -4.57 -0.03
C GLU A 14 -12.56 -4.59 -1.13
N HIS A 15 -12.53 -5.65 -1.95
CA HIS A 15 -13.27 -5.71 -3.21
C HIS A 15 -14.80 -5.71 -3.06
N LYS A 16 -15.35 -6.30 -1.98
CA LYS A 16 -16.80 -6.43 -1.80
C LYS A 16 -17.46 -5.15 -1.30
N THR A 17 -16.83 -4.45 -0.37
CA THR A 17 -17.38 -3.28 0.32
C THR A 17 -16.79 -1.96 -0.18
N GLY A 18 -15.67 -2.00 -0.90
CA GLY A 18 -14.92 -0.81 -1.30
C GLY A 18 -14.15 -0.15 -0.14
N TYR A 19 -14.11 -0.78 1.03
CA TYR A 19 -13.36 -0.25 2.16
C TYR A 19 -11.88 -0.11 1.80
N THR A 20 -11.35 1.11 1.92
CA THR A 20 -10.02 1.44 1.40
C THR A 20 -9.09 1.87 2.53
N LEU A 21 -7.96 1.18 2.66
CA LEU A 21 -6.83 1.62 3.47
C LEU A 21 -5.84 2.37 2.59
N ILE A 22 -5.52 3.61 2.97
CA ILE A 22 -4.57 4.45 2.24
C ILE A 22 -3.29 4.66 3.06
N GLY A 23 -2.14 4.60 2.40
CA GLY A 23 -0.85 4.90 3.00
C GLY A 23 0.11 5.62 2.07
N GLN A 24 0.79 6.65 2.60
CA GLN A 24 1.90 7.29 1.89
C GLN A 24 3.16 6.41 1.93
N LEU A 25 3.84 6.34 0.78
CA LEU A 25 5.17 5.80 0.62
C LEU A 25 6.17 6.93 0.39
N ASN A 26 7.39 6.76 0.88
CA ASN A 26 8.46 7.75 0.66
C ASN A 26 9.12 7.62 -0.72
N ASP A 27 8.99 6.44 -1.32
CA ASP A 27 9.43 6.09 -2.66
C ASP A 27 8.56 4.94 -3.19
N GLY A 28 8.63 4.69 -4.50
CA GLY A 28 7.92 3.58 -5.15
C GLY A 28 8.69 2.26 -5.12
N THR A 29 9.60 2.02 -4.17
CA THR A 29 10.34 0.76 -4.13
C THR A 29 9.51 -0.37 -3.54
N THR A 30 9.72 -1.60 -4.02
CA THR A 30 9.08 -2.82 -3.47
C THR A 30 9.27 -2.94 -1.95
N LYS A 31 10.43 -2.53 -1.43
CA LYS A 31 10.73 -2.56 0.01
C LYS A 31 9.82 -1.62 0.80
N SER A 32 9.65 -0.38 0.34
CA SER A 32 8.77 0.60 0.97
C SER A 32 7.32 0.17 0.89
N THR A 33 6.89 -0.34 -0.27
CA THR A 33 5.56 -0.89 -0.47
C THR A 33 5.29 -2.04 0.50
N ASN A 34 6.12 -3.08 0.53
CA ASN A 34 5.93 -4.24 1.42
C ASN A 34 5.87 -3.83 2.89
N LYS A 35 6.77 -2.95 3.33
CA LYS A 35 6.76 -2.45 4.72
C LYS A 35 5.45 -1.73 5.03
N ARG A 36 4.95 -0.90 4.11
CA ARG A 36 3.69 -0.17 4.31
C ARG A 36 2.48 -1.10 4.27
N THR A 37 2.45 -2.06 3.35
CA THR A 37 1.39 -3.06 3.24
C THR A 37 1.24 -3.84 4.54
N ILE A 38 2.34 -4.38 5.09
CA ILE A 38 2.33 -5.10 6.38
C ILE A 38 1.81 -4.20 7.51
N ASN A 39 2.28 -2.94 7.58
CA ASN A 39 1.81 -2.00 8.59
C ASN A 39 0.31 -1.71 8.49
N LEU A 40 -0.25 -1.65 7.28
CA LEU A 40 -1.68 -1.45 7.06
C LEU A 40 -2.48 -2.72 7.39
N MET A 41 -1.99 -3.89 6.98
CA MET A 41 -2.63 -5.18 7.30
C MET A 41 -2.69 -5.42 8.81
N ASN A 42 -1.63 -5.07 9.55
CA ASN A 42 -1.58 -5.24 11.00
C ASN A 42 -2.61 -4.37 11.76
N LYS A 43 -3.17 -3.33 11.14
CA LYS A 43 -4.26 -2.54 11.74
C LYS A 43 -5.60 -3.26 11.71
N MET A 44 -5.75 -4.26 10.84
CA MET A 44 -6.96 -5.06 10.68
C MET A 44 -6.56 -6.54 10.60
N PRO A 45 -6.09 -7.12 11.72
CA PRO A 45 -5.63 -8.50 11.74
C PRO A 45 -6.74 -9.46 11.28
N GLU A 46 -6.35 -10.52 10.59
CA GLU A 46 -7.23 -11.60 10.09
C GLU A 46 -8.28 -11.16 9.05
N GLN A 47 -8.30 -9.90 8.63
CA GLN A 47 -9.28 -9.41 7.64
C GLN A 47 -8.86 -9.68 6.17
N PHE A 48 -7.60 -10.07 5.93
CA PHE A 48 -7.07 -10.25 4.58
C PHE A 48 -6.71 -11.71 4.33
N LYS A 49 -7.39 -12.34 3.37
CA LYS A 49 -7.11 -13.72 2.93
C LYS A 49 -6.26 -13.78 1.65
N THR A 50 -6.47 -12.84 0.73
CA THR A 50 -5.79 -12.77 -0.55
C THR A 50 -5.66 -11.31 -0.97
N ILE A 51 -4.54 -10.96 -1.57
CA ILE A 51 -4.29 -9.63 -2.13
C ILE A 51 -3.97 -9.81 -3.61
N THR A 52 -4.62 -9.02 -4.44
CA THR A 52 -4.31 -8.90 -5.87
C THR A 52 -3.66 -7.54 -6.08
N SER A 53 -2.50 -7.53 -6.73
CA SER A 53 -1.81 -6.31 -7.16
C SER A 53 -1.77 -6.31 -8.68
N ASP A 54 -1.67 -5.12 -9.27
CA ASP A 54 -1.22 -5.01 -10.65
C ASP A 54 0.26 -5.45 -10.77
N ASN A 55 0.70 -5.71 -12.00
CA ASN A 55 2.08 -6.11 -12.30
C ASN A 55 3.07 -4.93 -12.25
N GLY A 56 2.87 -3.98 -11.33
CA GLY A 56 3.74 -2.84 -11.10
C GLY A 56 5.19 -3.25 -10.78
N SER A 57 6.13 -2.35 -11.08
CA SER A 57 7.58 -2.54 -10.93
C SER A 57 8.11 -1.99 -9.62
#